data_AF-A0A7X7E300-F1
#
_entry.id   AF-A0A7X7E300-F1
#
_cell.length_a   1.000
_cell.length_b   1.000
_cell.length_c   1.000
_cell.angle_alpha   90.00
_cell.angle_beta   90.00
_cell.angle_gamma   90.00
#
_symmetry.space_group_name_H-M   'P 1'
#
loop_
_entity.id
_entity.type
_entity.pdbx_description
1 polymer ?
#
loop_
_entity_poly.entity_id
_entity_poly.type
_entity_poly.pdbx_seq_one_letter_code
_entity_poly.pdbx_strand_id
1 'polypeptide(L)' 'MFRSAKEMTGIALEAVDGTIGKLEQFFFDDQNWAVRYIVADIGSWLSAKRVLLSPASVEG' A
#
# COMPACT_ATOMS: atom_id res chain seq x y z
N MET A 1 -10.16 -8.95 11.80
CA MET A 1 -8.95 -8.70 12.62
C MET A 1 -8.42 -7.33 12.23
N PHE A 2 -8.05 -6.48 13.19
CA PHE A 2 -7.44 -5.18 12.89
C PHE A 2 -5.92 -5.30 12.98
N ARG A 3 -5.21 -4.73 12.01
CA ARG A 3 -3.74 -4.59 12.03
C ARG A 3 -3.40 -3.11 12.12
N SER A 4 -2.29 -2.79 12.79
CA SER A 4 -1.83 -1.41 12.81
C SER A 4 -1.20 -1.04 11.47
N ALA A 5 -1.36 0.22 11.03
CA ALA A 5 -0.72 0.68 9.79
C ALA A 5 0.81 0.46 9.80
N LYS A 6 1.43 0.62 10.96
CA LYS A 6 2.88 0.40 11.17
C LYS A 6 3.29 -1.06 10.95
N GLU A 7 2.47 -2.01 11.37
CA GLU A 7 2.70 -3.45 11.12
C GLU A 7 2.59 -3.78 9.63
N MET A 8 1.79 -3.03 8.89
CA MET A 8 1.55 -3.27 7.47
C MET A 8 2.62 -2.66 6.55
N THR A 9 3.35 -1.64 7.00
CA THR A 9 4.45 -1.05 6.23
C THR A 9 5.53 -2.09 5.94
N GLY A 10 5.93 -2.19 4.67
CA GLY A 10 6.95 -3.10 4.17
C GLY A 10 6.40 -4.45 3.70
N ILE A 11 5.11 -4.75 3.91
CA ILE A 11 4.49 -5.98 3.39
C ILE A 11 4.57 -6.00 1.86
N ALA A 12 4.91 -7.15 1.30
CA ALA A 12 4.93 -7.39 -0.14
C ALA A 12 3.53 -7.26 -0.73
N LEU A 13 3.41 -6.55 -1.85
CA LEU A 13 2.20 -6.48 -2.64
C LEU A 13 2.33 -7.47 -3.79
N GLU A 14 1.38 -8.39 -3.87
CA GLU A 14 1.31 -9.42 -4.89
C GLU A 14 0.25 -9.06 -5.92
N ALA A 15 0.60 -9.17 -7.20
CA ALA A 15 -0.33 -9.17 -8.31
C ALA A 15 -0.48 -10.60 -8.86
N VAL A 16 -1.35 -10.75 -9.85
CA VAL A 16 -1.62 -12.05 -10.50
C VAL A 16 -0.38 -12.69 -11.14
N ASP A 17 0.62 -11.89 -11.46
CA ASP A 17 1.88 -12.26 -12.10
C ASP A 17 3.10 -12.15 -11.16
N GLY A 18 2.87 -11.92 -9.86
CA GLY A 18 3.89 -11.94 -8.80
C GLY A 18 4.06 -10.63 -8.06
N THR A 19 5.16 -10.52 -7.32
CA THR A 19 5.42 -9.38 -6.43
C THR A 19 5.66 -8.10 -7.23
N ILE A 20 4.86 -7.07 -6.98
CA ILE A 20 4.98 -5.78 -7.68
C ILE A 20 5.74 -4.74 -6.86
N GLY A 21 5.91 -4.96 -5.56
CA GLY A 21 6.51 -3.98 -4.66
C GLY A 21 6.11 -4.20 -3.22
N LYS A 22 6.09 -3.13 -2.44
CA LYS A 22 5.73 -3.16 -1.02
C LYS A 22 4.83 -2.01 -0.62
N LEU A 23 4.01 -2.25 0.39
CA LEU A 23 3.22 -1.21 1.04
C LEU A 23 4.16 -0.25 1.77
N GLU A 24 4.10 1.05 1.45
CA GLU A 24 4.91 2.06 2.12
C GLU A 24 4.12 2.73 3.24
N GLN A 25 2.93 3.26 2.92
CA GLN A 25 2.08 3.99 3.85
C GLN A 25 0.63 4.06 3.36
N PHE A 26 -0.23 4.70 4.16
CA PHE A 26 -1.63 4.96 3.82
C PHE A 26 -1.90 6.45 3.81
N PHE A 27 -2.68 6.91 2.83
CA PHE A 27 -3.34 8.21 2.91
C PHE A 27 -4.77 8.02 3.37
N PHE A 28 -5.16 8.82 4.36
CA PHE A 28 -6.49 8.80 4.94
C PHE A 28 -7.12 10.18 4.90
N ASP A 29 -8.44 10.19 4.85
CA ASP A 29 -9.28 11.37 5.00
C ASP A 29 -9.40 11.71 6.48
N ASP A 30 -8.99 12.91 6.88
CA ASP A 30 -8.94 13.35 8.27
C ASP A 30 -10.32 13.76 8.83
N GLN A 31 -11.34 13.92 7.97
CA GLN A 31 -12.71 14.20 8.37
C GLN A 31 -13.48 12.89 8.58
N ASN A 32 -13.36 11.97 7.61
CA ASN A 32 -14.13 10.73 7.59
C ASN A 32 -13.37 9.54 8.20
N TRP A 33 -12.08 9.71 8.54
CA TRP A 33 -11.20 8.65 9.04
C TRP A 33 -11.11 7.42 8.12
N ALA A 34 -11.36 7.62 6.82
CA ALA A 34 -11.33 6.57 5.81
C ALA A 34 -9.97 6.54 5.11
N VAL A 35 -9.38 5.35 4.97
CA VAL A 35 -8.23 5.17 4.07
C VAL A 35 -8.69 5.45 2.64
N ARG A 36 -8.01 6.38 1.97
CA ARG A 36 -8.30 6.75 0.57
C ARG A 36 -7.35 6.07 -0.40
N TYR A 37 -6.10 5.88 0.01
CA TYR A 37 -5.09 5.24 -0.84
C TYR A 37 -4.11 4.41 -0.02
N ILE A 38 -3.69 3.30 -0.62
CA ILE A 38 -2.48 2.59 -0.24
C ILE A 38 -1.35 3.12 -1.12
N VAL A 39 -0.27 3.59 -0.50
CA VAL A 39 0.93 4.04 -1.22
C VAL A 39 1.84 2.83 -1.37
N ALA A 40 2.07 2.42 -2.61
CA ALA A 40 2.96 1.31 -2.94
C ALA A 40 4.25 1.83 -3.55
N ASP A 41 5.39 1.33 -3.08
CA ASP A 41 6.67 1.46 -3.78
C ASP A 41 6.84 0.25 -4.71
N ILE A 42 6.72 0.51 -6.01
CA ILE A 42 6.87 -0.48 -7.09
C ILE A 42 8.19 -0.29 -7.86
N GLY A 43 9.11 0.51 -7.30
CA GLY A 43 10.39 0.81 -7.90
C GLY A 43 11.46 -0.25 -7.61
N SER A 44 12.57 -0.18 -8.34
CA SER A 44 13.78 -0.87 -7.92
C SER A 44 14.43 -0.12 -6.74
N TRP A 45 15.37 -0.75 -6.03
CA TRP A 45 16.14 -0.10 -4.96
C TRP A 45 16.67 1.29 -5.40
N LEU A 46 17.14 1.40 -6.65
CA LEU A 46 17.77 2.61 -7.19
C LEU A 46 16.77 3.61 -7.80
N SER A 47 15.51 3.21 -7.99
CA SER A 47 14.47 4.01 -8.64
C SER A 47 13.11 3.77 -8.02
N ALA A 48 12.95 4.22 -6.76
CA ALA A 48 11.67 4.14 -6.06
C ALA A 48 10.57 4.81 -6.89
N LYS A 49 9.44 4.13 -7.04
CA LYS A 49 8.28 4.62 -7.78
C LYS A 49 7.05 4.43 -6.94
N ARG A 50 6.54 5.54 -6.40
CA ARG A 50 5.34 5.56 -5.60
C ARG A 50 4.10 5.62 -6.49
N VAL A 51 3.16 4.72 -6.24
CA VAL A 51 1.83 4.72 -6.87
C VAL A 51 0.74 4.69 -5.81
N LEU A 52 -0.41 5.24 -6.15
CA LEU A 52 -1.60 5.23 -5.30
C LEU A 52 -2.53 4.11 -5.77
N LEU A 53 -2.83 3.19 -4.86
CA LEU A 53 -3.82 2.14 -5.08
C LEU A 53 -5.09 2.46 -4.31
N SER A 54 -6.24 2.23 -4.94
CA SER A 54 -7.52 2.26 -4.24
C SER A 54 -7.55 1.13 -3.21
N PRO A 55 -8.01 1.36 -1.97
CA PRO A 55 -8.20 0.27 -1.00
C PRO A 55 -9.13 -0.84 -1.51
N ALA A 56 -10.05 -0.50 -2.43
CA ALA A 56 -10.94 -1.47 -3.05
C ALA A 56 -10.26 -2.40 -4.08
N SER A 57 -9.00 -2.13 -4.46
CA SER A 57 -8.24 -2.95 -5.39
C SER A 57 -7.24 -3.89 -4.70
N VAL A 58 -7.27 -3.99 -3.37
CA VAL A 58 -6.33 -4.80 -2.59
C VAL A 58 -7.10 -5.71 -1.64
N GLU A 59 -6.71 -6.99 -1.65
CA GLU A 59 -7.21 -8.03 -0.75
C GLU A 59 -6.12 -8.40 0.26
N GLY A 60 -6.50 -8.89 1.45
CA GLY A 60 -5.55 -9.24 2.52
C GLY A 60 -6.10 -10.18 3.57
#